data_AF-A0A246NB16-F1
#
_entry.id   AF-A0A246NB16-F1
#
_cell.length_a   1.000
_cell.length_b   1.000
_cell.length_c   1.000
_cell.angle_alpha   90.00
_cell.angle_beta   90.00
_cell.angle_gamma   90.00
#
_symmetry.space_group_name_H-M   'P 1'
#
loop_
_entity.id
_entity.type
_entity.pdbx_description
1 polymer ?
#
loop_
_entity_poly.entity_id
_entity_poly.type
_entity_poly.pdbx_seq_one_letter_code
_entity_poly.pdbx_strand_id
1 'polypeptide(L)'
;MKSHALTPLNKGEVAVALPEGSPSARGSVIGHFTARFMPALRALNAAQKSGPAFRFTLLLWALMLVVTAFPHLAHATDLLKTQQQDASDTFGLQSSVMRWIYFAEIIISVVGFIKTRNPLVFVGLVIVLLVTRAFYGMIG
;
A
#
# COMPACT_ATOMS: atom_id res chain seq x y z
N MET A 1 -71.34 15.41 -64.09
CA MET A 1 -71.62 14.18 -63.32
C MET A 1 -70.42 13.25 -63.37
N LYS A 2 -69.66 13.17 -62.27
CA LYS A 2 -68.87 12.03 -61.79
C LYS A 2 -68.27 12.43 -60.44
N SER A 3 -68.21 11.47 -59.53
CA SER A 3 -68.32 11.64 -58.09
C SER A 3 -67.09 11.10 -57.34
N HIS A 4 -66.91 11.60 -56.12
CA HIS A 4 -66.23 10.98 -54.96
C HIS A 4 -64.73 10.68 -55.02
N ALA A 5 -63.98 11.41 -54.19
CA ALA A 5 -63.00 10.80 -53.27
C ALA A 5 -62.93 11.66 -51.99
N LEU A 6 -63.35 11.08 -50.87
CA LEU A 6 -63.18 11.59 -49.51
C LEU A 6 -62.17 10.68 -48.81
N THR A 7 -61.06 11.22 -48.29
CA THR A 7 -60.35 10.61 -47.14
C THR A 7 -59.56 11.70 -46.38
N PRO A 8 -59.49 11.68 -45.02
CA PRO A 8 -59.44 12.90 -44.20
C PRO A 8 -58.13 13.17 -43.44
N LEU A 9 -57.97 14.44 -43.05
CA LEU A 9 -57.23 15.03 -41.91
C LEU A 9 -56.17 14.18 -41.19
N ASN A 10 -54.89 14.53 -41.40
CA ASN A 10 -53.79 14.15 -40.52
C ASN A 10 -53.61 15.23 -39.43
N LYS A 11 -53.90 14.84 -38.18
CA LYS A 11 -53.69 15.63 -36.96
C LYS A 11 -52.20 15.85 -36.73
N GLY A 12 -51.75 17.11 -36.60
CA GLY A 12 -50.50 17.40 -35.90
C GLY A 12 -49.62 18.54 -36.40
N GLU A 13 -50.12 19.51 -37.17
CA GLU A 13 -49.42 20.78 -37.38
C GLU A 13 -49.32 21.57 -36.06
N VAL A 14 -48.36 21.24 -35.20
CA VAL A 14 -47.70 22.17 -34.27
C VAL A 14 -46.28 21.64 -34.01
N ALA A 15 -45.36 21.82 -34.98
CA ALA A 15 -43.94 21.64 -34.72
C ALA A 15 -43.40 22.92 -34.06
N VAL A 16 -43.52 23.00 -32.73
CA VAL A 16 -42.75 23.93 -31.90
C VAL A 16 -41.27 23.60 -32.09
N ALA A 17 -40.51 24.49 -32.72
CA ALA A 17 -39.07 24.38 -32.82
C ALA A 17 -38.42 24.57 -31.43
N LEU A 18 -38.20 23.47 -30.70
CA LEU A 18 -37.19 23.41 -29.67
C LEU A 18 -35.88 22.97 -30.32
N PRO A 19 -34.75 23.72 -30.19
CA PRO A 19 -33.46 23.20 -30.60
C PRO A 19 -33.18 21.95 -29.78
N GLU A 20 -33.01 20.85 -30.51
CA GLU A 20 -32.82 19.52 -29.95
C GLU A 20 -31.67 19.51 -28.97
N GLY A 21 -31.92 18.92 -27.79
CA GLY A 21 -30.88 18.63 -26.83
C GLY A 21 -29.78 17.84 -27.53
N SER A 22 -28.56 18.38 -27.50
CA SER A 22 -27.33 17.65 -27.76
C SER A 22 -27.46 16.25 -27.15
N PRO A 23 -27.29 15.16 -27.93
CA PRO A 23 -27.15 13.85 -27.32
C PRO A 23 -25.83 13.91 -26.56
N SER A 24 -25.95 14.16 -25.26
CA SER A 24 -24.89 14.05 -24.28
C SER A 24 -24.16 12.74 -24.57
N ALA A 25 -22.96 12.87 -25.13
CA ALA A 25 -22.03 11.78 -25.30
C ALA A 25 -21.66 11.33 -23.90
N ARG A 26 -22.50 10.46 -23.34
CA ARG A 26 -22.34 9.82 -22.04
C ARG A 26 -21.13 8.91 -22.19
N GLY A 27 -19.96 9.51 -22.02
CA GLY A 27 -18.64 8.89 -22.21
C GLY A 27 -18.58 7.60 -21.41
N SER A 28 -18.74 6.50 -22.13
CA SER A 28 -18.69 5.18 -21.54
C SER A 28 -17.28 4.98 -20.98
N VAL A 29 -17.16 4.90 -19.66
CA VAL A 29 -15.91 4.57 -18.94
C VAL A 29 -15.27 3.30 -19.49
N ILE A 30 -16.08 2.39 -20.06
CA ILE A 30 -15.64 1.17 -20.76
C ILE A 30 -14.89 1.50 -22.07
N GLY A 31 -15.34 2.52 -22.81
CA GLY A 31 -14.68 3.00 -24.03
C GLY A 31 -13.32 3.64 -23.75
N HIS A 32 -13.22 4.38 -22.64
CA HIS A 32 -11.95 5.01 -22.26
C HIS A 32 -10.91 4.00 -21.78
N PHE A 33 -11.34 2.96 -21.07
CA PHE A 33 -10.49 1.85 -20.63
C PHE A 33 -10.01 1.00 -21.82
N THR A 34 -10.92 0.63 -22.72
CA THR A 34 -10.58 -0.14 -23.92
C THR A 34 -9.65 0.64 -24.85
N ALA A 35 -9.88 1.93 -25.08
CA ALA A 35 -8.99 2.76 -25.90
C ALA A 35 -7.55 2.84 -25.34
N ARG A 36 -7.36 2.75 -24.02
CA ARG A 36 -6.05 2.84 -23.37
C ARG A 36 -5.30 1.50 -23.33
N PHE A 37 -6.01 0.39 -23.13
CA PHE A 37 -5.38 -0.94 -22.99
C PHE A 37 -5.27 -1.72 -24.30
N MET A 38 -6.21 -1.54 -25.23
CA MET A 38 -6.26 -2.29 -26.48
C MET A 38 -5.04 -2.10 -27.42
N PRO A 39 -4.38 -0.93 -27.53
CA PRO A 39 -3.14 -0.82 -28.30
C PRO A 39 -1.97 -1.59 -27.66
N ALA A 40 -1.86 -1.60 -26.32
CA ALA A 40 -0.83 -2.37 -25.61
C ALA A 40 -1.04 -3.88 -25.79
N LEU A 41 -2.28 -4.37 -25.74
CA LEU A 41 -2.61 -5.77 -25.99
C LEU A 41 -2.35 -6.19 -27.45
N ARG A 42 -2.63 -5.32 -28.42
CA ARG A 42 -2.30 -5.57 -29.83
C ARG A 42 -0.80 -5.58 -30.10
N ALA A 43 -0.06 -4.67 -29.45
CA ALA A 43 1.40 -4.65 -29.51
C ALA A 43 1.98 -5.94 -28.93
N LEU A 44 1.50 -6.41 -27.78
CA LEU A 44 1.91 -7.70 -27.19
C LEU A 44 1.62 -8.90 -28.11
N ASN A 45 0.47 -8.93 -28.78
CA ASN A 45 0.11 -10.00 -29.71
C ASN A 45 0.98 -9.98 -30.98
N ALA A 46 1.30 -8.80 -31.51
CA ALA A 46 2.24 -8.65 -32.62
C ALA A 46 3.69 -9.04 -32.20
N ALA A 47 4.07 -8.65 -30.99
CA ALA A 47 5.35 -8.94 -30.36
C ALA A 47 5.52 -10.47 -30.14
N GLN A 48 4.45 -11.21 -29.81
CA GLN A 48 4.43 -12.67 -29.71
C GLN A 48 4.74 -13.39 -31.04
N LYS A 49 4.41 -12.79 -32.19
CA LYS A 49 4.68 -13.37 -33.52
C LYS A 49 6.14 -13.24 -33.97
N SER A 50 6.97 -12.48 -33.28
CA SER A 50 8.39 -12.34 -33.59
C SER A 50 9.23 -13.55 -33.13
N GLY A 51 10.52 -13.57 -33.53
CA GLY A 51 11.43 -14.71 -33.41
C GLY A 51 11.66 -15.27 -32.00
N PRO A 52 12.26 -16.46 -31.88
CA PRO A 52 12.33 -17.22 -30.62
C PRO A 52 13.01 -16.47 -29.47
N ALA A 53 14.04 -15.66 -29.77
CA ALA A 53 14.75 -14.87 -28.76
C ALA A 53 13.88 -13.77 -28.12
N PHE A 54 13.01 -13.13 -28.91
CA PHE A 54 12.17 -12.04 -28.43
C PHE A 54 10.99 -12.54 -27.59
N ARG A 55 10.47 -13.74 -27.89
CA ARG A 55 9.47 -14.42 -27.04
C ARG A 55 10.03 -14.71 -25.65
N PHE A 56 11.29 -15.13 -25.58
CA PHE A 56 11.97 -15.38 -24.31
C PHE A 56 12.14 -14.08 -23.52
N THR A 57 12.57 -13.00 -24.16
CA THR A 57 12.66 -11.68 -23.52
C THR A 57 11.30 -11.20 -23.01
N LEU A 58 10.23 -11.28 -23.83
CA LEU A 58 8.88 -10.92 -23.39
C LEU A 58 8.40 -11.75 -22.20
N LEU A 59 8.69 -13.06 -22.17
CA LEU A 59 8.37 -13.93 -21.04
C LEU A 59 9.10 -13.50 -19.76
N LEU A 60 10.38 -13.10 -19.85
CA LEU A 60 11.12 -12.58 -18.71
C LEU A 60 10.55 -11.25 -18.19
N TRP A 61 10.16 -10.34 -19.09
CA TRP A 61 9.49 -9.09 -18.71
C TRP A 61 8.12 -9.35 -18.07
N ALA A 62 7.34 -10.29 -18.62
CA ALA A 62 6.07 -10.69 -18.05
C ALA A 62 6.24 -11.32 -16.66
N LEU A 63 7.24 -12.19 -16.50
CA LEU A 63 7.58 -12.80 -15.21
C LEU A 63 7.98 -11.75 -14.17
N MET A 64 8.81 -10.78 -14.55
CA MET A 64 9.22 -9.68 -13.68
C MET A 64 8.03 -8.81 -13.24
N LEU A 65 7.08 -8.56 -14.15
CA LEU A 65 5.85 -7.83 -13.83
C LEU A 65 4.95 -8.63 -12.88
N VAL A 66 4.84 -9.95 -13.06
CA VAL A 66 4.07 -10.83 -12.16
C VAL A 66 4.68 -10.87 -10.75
N VAL A 67 6.01 -10.99 -10.65
CA VAL A 67 6.73 -11.02 -9.35
C VAL A 67 6.60 -9.69 -8.60
N THR A 68 6.62 -8.57 -9.31
CA THR A 68 6.47 -7.23 -8.71
C THR A 68 5.02 -6.87 -8.39
N ALA A 69 4.05 -7.28 -9.21
CA ALA A 69 2.62 -7.04 -8.97
C ALA A 69 2.04 -7.92 -7.85
N PHE A 70 2.63 -9.10 -7.65
CA PHE A 70 2.22 -10.07 -6.63
C PHE A 70 3.40 -10.42 -5.72
N PRO A 71 3.78 -9.50 -4.79
CA PRO A 71 4.93 -9.69 -3.90
C PRO A 71 4.77 -10.90 -2.96
N HIS A 72 3.55 -11.42 -2.81
CA HIS A 72 3.27 -12.64 -2.05
C HIS A 72 3.74 -13.93 -2.75
N LEU A 73 4.03 -13.91 -4.06
CA LEU A 73 4.63 -15.04 -4.77
C LEU A 73 6.15 -15.10 -4.55
N ALA A 74 6.76 -13.94 -4.26
CA ALA A 74 8.12 -13.85 -3.77
C ALA A 74 8.09 -14.02 -2.25
N HIS A 75 8.05 -15.29 -1.79
CA HIS A 75 8.33 -15.68 -0.40
C HIS A 75 9.80 -15.35 -0.02
N ALA A 76 10.20 -14.08 -0.13
CA ALA A 76 11.48 -13.60 0.39
C ALA A 76 11.35 -13.56 1.91
N THR A 77 11.66 -14.68 2.56
CA THR A 77 11.83 -14.73 4.01
C THR A 77 13.01 -13.84 4.37
N ASP A 78 12.73 -12.72 5.04
CA ASP A 78 13.76 -11.86 5.60
C ASP A 78 14.52 -12.65 6.68
N LEU A 79 15.72 -13.11 6.32
CA LEU A 79 16.57 -13.90 7.21
C LEU A 79 17.12 -13.07 8.39
N LEU A 80 17.04 -11.73 8.32
CA LEU A 80 17.42 -10.86 9.42
C LEU A 80 16.25 -10.59 10.37
N LYS A 81 15.01 -10.92 9.99
CA LYS A 81 13.83 -10.68 10.81
C LYS A 81 13.82 -11.51 12.08
N THR A 82 14.25 -12.77 12.01
CA THR A 82 14.43 -13.63 13.18
C THR A 82 15.51 -13.09 14.11
N GLN A 83 16.63 -12.60 13.55
CA GLN A 83 17.72 -12.01 14.34
C GLN A 83 17.31 -10.73 15.06
N GLN A 84 16.49 -9.89 14.43
CA GLN A 84 15.92 -8.69 15.07
C GLN A 84 14.99 -9.07 16.23
N GLN A 85 14.21 -10.14 16.07
CA GLN A 85 13.30 -10.61 17.11
C GLN A 85 14.07 -11.21 18.30
N ASP A 86 15.10 -12.00 18.06
CA ASP A 86 15.96 -12.55 19.12
C ASP A 86 16.69 -11.44 19.91
N ALA A 87 17.12 -10.39 19.21
CA ALA A 87 17.73 -9.22 19.83
C ALA A 87 16.73 -8.43 20.68
N SER A 88 15.51 -8.25 20.18
CA SER A 88 14.41 -7.62 20.93
C SER A 88 14.00 -8.43 22.16
N ASP A 89 14.05 -9.76 22.09
CA ASP A 89 13.71 -10.61 23.24
C ASP A 89 14.82 -10.59 24.31
N THR A 90 16.08 -10.44 23.90
CA THR A 90 17.24 -10.38 24.81
C THR A 90 17.48 -9.00 25.42
N PHE A 91 17.30 -7.95 24.62
CA PHE A 91 17.42 -6.55 25.03
C PHE A 91 16.06 -5.90 24.80
N GLY A 92 15.03 -6.48 25.40
CA GLY A 92 13.64 -6.04 25.44
C GLY A 92 13.32 -5.20 26.68
N LEU A 93 12.33 -4.31 26.60
CA LEU A 93 11.80 -3.59 27.77
C LEU A 93 11.33 -4.53 28.89
N GLN A 94 10.79 -5.69 28.51
CA GLN A 94 10.34 -6.77 29.40
C GLN A 94 11.39 -7.88 29.55
N SER A 95 12.61 -7.69 29.04
CA SER A 95 13.63 -8.73 29.05
C SER A 95 14.31 -8.88 30.41
N SER A 96 14.77 -10.10 30.69
CA SER A 96 15.54 -10.46 31.87
C SER A 96 16.79 -9.60 32.04
N VAL A 97 17.47 -9.26 30.94
CA VAL A 97 18.67 -8.40 30.98
C VAL A 97 18.32 -7.02 31.52
N MET A 98 17.23 -6.42 31.03
CA MET A 98 16.76 -5.11 31.46
C MET A 98 16.39 -5.12 32.95
N ARG A 99 15.78 -6.21 33.41
CA ARG A 99 15.44 -6.41 34.82
C ARG A 99 16.68 -6.45 35.72
N TRP A 100 17.74 -7.13 35.29
CA TRP A 100 19.01 -7.17 36.03
C TRP A 100 19.71 -5.81 36.09
N ILE A 101 19.64 -5.01 35.02
CA ILE A 101 20.18 -3.63 35.01
C ILE A 101 19.47 -2.78 36.08
N TYR A 102 18.14 -2.87 36.18
CA TYR A 102 17.41 -2.16 37.23
C TYR A 102 17.78 -2.63 38.64
N PHE A 103 17.96 -3.94 38.84
CA PHE A 103 18.42 -4.46 40.13
C PHE A 103 19.82 -3.96 40.50
N ALA A 104 20.75 -3.92 39.54
CA ALA A 104 22.09 -3.40 39.75
C ALA A 104 22.06 -1.92 40.16
N GLU A 105 21.27 -1.10 39.47
CA GLU A 105 21.13 0.33 39.77
C GLU A 105 20.54 0.57 41.17
N ILE A 106 19.58 -0.25 41.59
CA ILE A 106 19.01 -0.19 42.95
C ILE A 106 20.10 -0.48 43.99
N ILE A 107 20.90 -1.53 43.80
CA ILE A 107 21.97 -1.91 44.74
C ILE A 107 23.02 -0.79 44.82
N ILE A 108 23.48 -0.27 43.67
CA ILE A 108 24.46 0.83 43.60
C ILE A 108 23.89 2.08 44.27
N SER A 109 22.61 2.39 44.03
CA SER A 109 21.95 3.54 44.64
C SER A 109 21.87 3.44 46.16
N VAL A 110 21.52 2.26 46.68
CA VAL A 110 21.45 2.00 48.13
C VAL A 110 22.85 2.10 48.76
N VAL A 111 23.86 1.44 48.18
CA VAL A 111 25.24 1.49 48.67
C VAL A 111 25.80 2.92 48.60
N GLY A 112 25.54 3.62 47.49
CA GLY A 112 25.92 5.01 47.28
C GLY A 112 25.25 5.95 48.29
N PHE A 113 23.97 5.74 48.59
CA PHE A 113 23.25 6.49 49.61
C PHE A 113 23.83 6.26 51.01
N ILE A 114 24.17 5.02 51.37
CA ILE A 114 24.79 4.72 52.67
C ILE A 114 26.11 5.47 52.82
N LYS A 115 26.95 5.49 51.78
CA LYS A 115 28.27 6.11 51.81
C LYS A 115 28.23 7.64 51.78
N THR A 116 27.35 8.23 50.96
CA THR A 116 27.33 9.68 50.71
C THR A 116 26.30 10.42 51.55
N ARG A 117 25.30 9.71 52.10
CA ARG A 117 24.13 10.26 52.80
C ARG A 117 23.36 11.31 51.98
N ASN A 118 23.51 11.27 50.66
CA ASN A 118 22.90 12.21 49.73
C ASN A 118 21.74 11.53 48.96
N PRO A 119 20.49 11.99 49.11
CA PRO A 119 19.36 11.40 48.40
C PRO A 119 19.40 11.62 46.87
N LEU A 120 20.24 12.53 46.35
CA LEU A 120 20.41 12.73 44.91
C LEU A 120 20.90 11.46 44.18
N VAL A 121 21.49 10.50 44.89
CA VAL A 121 21.93 9.24 44.29
C VAL A 121 20.76 8.48 43.64
N PHE A 122 19.53 8.60 44.18
CA PHE A 122 18.34 7.96 43.61
C PHE A 122 17.88 8.55 42.27
N VAL A 123 18.39 9.73 41.89
CA VAL A 123 18.13 10.29 40.56
C VAL A 123 18.70 9.38 39.46
N GLY A 124 19.78 8.64 39.74
CA GLY A 124 20.31 7.62 38.82
C GLY A 124 19.25 6.61 38.40
N LEU A 125 18.43 6.15 39.35
CA LEU A 125 17.33 5.20 39.10
C LEU A 125 16.27 5.79 38.14
N VAL A 126 15.92 7.06 38.31
CA VAL A 126 14.99 7.77 37.40
C VAL A 126 15.61 7.92 36.01
N ILE A 127 16.89 8.27 35.93
CA ILE A 127 17.62 8.43 34.66
C ILE A 127 17.66 7.10 33.91
N VAL A 128 18.03 6.00 34.56
CA VAL A 128 18.08 4.67 33.92
C VAL A 128 16.71 4.30 33.37
N LEU A 129 15.63 4.55 34.11
CA LEU A 129 14.27 4.29 33.64
C LEU A 129 13.89 5.13 32.41
N LEU A 130 14.22 6.43 32.41
CA LEU A 130 13.94 7.32 31.27
C LEU A 130 14.75 6.95 30.04
N VAL A 131 16.05 6.67 30.22
CA VAL A 131 16.95 6.28 29.14
C VAL A 131 16.43 5.01 28.48
N THR A 132 16.10 3.98 29.26
CA THR A 132 15.53 2.75 28.70
C THR A 132 14.24 3.03 27.96
N ARG A 133 13.32 3.83 28.50
CA ARG A 133 12.07 4.15 27.78
C ARG A 133 12.33 4.89 26.47
N ALA A 134 13.27 5.82 26.45
CA ALA A 134 13.64 6.59 25.26
C ALA A 134 14.29 5.72 24.18
N PHE A 135 15.28 4.89 24.54
CA PHE A 135 15.99 4.01 23.60
C PHE A 135 15.04 3.05 22.89
N TYR A 136 14.11 2.43 23.63
CA TYR A 136 13.13 1.53 23.01
C TYR A 136 12.05 2.25 22.22
N GLY A 137 11.72 3.48 22.60
CA GLY A 137 10.85 4.34 21.79
C GLY A 137 11.46 4.75 20.44
N MET A 138 12.78 4.64 20.29
CA MET A 138 13.50 4.94 19.03
C MET A 138 13.72 3.72 18.14
N ILE A 139 13.79 2.53 18.73
CA ILE A 139 14.04 1.26 18.01
C ILE A 139 12.71 0.62 17.55
N GLY A 140 11.59 0.98 18.18
CA GLY A 140 10.23 0.59 17.77
C GLY A 140 9.69 1.34 16.56
#